data_AF-A0A7Y1Z153-F1
#
_entry.id   AF-A0A7Y1Z153-F1
#
_cell.length_a   1.000
_cell.length_b   1.000
_cell.length_c   1.000
_cell.angle_alpha   90.00
_cell.angle_beta   90.00
_cell.angle_gamma   90.00
#
_symmetry.space_group_name_H-M   'P 1'
#
loop_
_entity.id
_entity.type
_entity.pdbx_description
1 polymer ?
#
loop_
_entity_poly.entity_id
_entity_poly.type
_entity_poly.pdbx_seq_one_letter_code
_entity_poly.pdbx_strand_id
1 'polypeptide(L)'
;DEADARAGYQRLAVERGWPVDAANQAELVLFPEMDAGAEVPEITTECWSILGVDPGAMMCASSRMVVKTRGAGHAHVVPCTLLPYDPQFNMGATLGRSLEADGGAFDHGRVRLNHPHCTKFCVLGGGSCSAAG
;
A
#
# COMPACT_ATOMS: atom_id res chain seq x y z
N ASP A 1 13.01 6.26 16.69
CA ASP A 1 11.92 7.23 16.44
C ASP A 1 11.87 7.57 14.95
N GLU A 2 10.77 8.14 14.42
CA GLU A 2 10.70 8.66 13.04
C GLU A 2 11.83 9.68 12.78
N ALA A 3 12.12 10.54 13.76
CA ALA A 3 13.20 11.52 13.65
C ALA A 3 14.57 10.85 13.40
N ASP A 4 14.87 9.77 14.12
CA ASP A 4 16.11 9.01 13.93
C ASP A 4 16.16 8.35 12.55
N ALA A 5 15.03 7.80 12.10
CA ALA A 5 14.91 7.17 10.80
C ALA A 5 15.17 8.19 9.67
N ARG A 6 14.55 9.37 9.72
CA ARG A 6 14.79 10.46 8.76
C ARG A 6 16.26 10.89 8.75
N ALA A 7 16.86 11.07 9.92
CA ALA A 7 18.29 11.41 10.01
C ALA A 7 19.18 10.32 9.38
N GLY A 8 18.81 9.04 9.55
CA GLY A 8 19.46 7.91 8.88
C GLY A 8 19.36 7.96 7.37
N TYR A 9 18.15 8.16 6.84
CA TYR A 9 17.93 8.27 5.39
C TYR A 9 18.59 9.50 4.78
N GLN A 10 18.66 10.63 5.50
CA GLN A 10 19.39 11.80 5.04
C GLN A 10 20.87 11.50 4.83
N ARG A 11 21.51 10.80 5.78
CA ARG A 11 22.91 10.38 5.65
C ARG A 11 23.10 9.46 4.44
N LEU A 12 22.21 8.47 4.29
CA LEU A 12 22.26 7.55 3.15
C LEU A 12 22.11 8.28 1.81
N ALA A 13 21.17 9.22 1.70
CA ALA A 13 20.95 10.00 0.48
C ALA A 13 22.21 10.81 0.12
N VAL A 14 22.84 11.46 1.09
CA VAL A 14 24.10 12.21 0.90
C VAL A 14 25.23 11.29 0.46
N GLU A 15 25.43 10.15 1.14
CA GLU A 15 26.48 9.17 0.79
C GLU A 15 26.32 8.62 -0.63
N ARG A 16 25.08 8.51 -1.12
CA ARG A 16 24.76 8.01 -2.46
C ARG A 16 24.64 9.11 -3.51
N GLY A 17 24.69 10.38 -3.12
CA GLY A 17 24.48 11.52 -4.02
C GLY A 17 23.06 11.59 -4.59
N TRP A 18 22.06 11.08 -3.86
CA TRP A 18 20.66 11.14 -4.27
C TRP A 18 20.07 12.51 -3.94
N PRO A 19 19.38 13.18 -4.88
CA PRO A 19 18.73 14.46 -4.65
C PRO A 19 17.39 14.23 -3.92
N VAL A 20 17.45 13.75 -2.68
CA VAL A 20 16.29 13.46 -1.83
C VAL A 20 16.47 14.19 -0.50
N ASP A 21 15.53 15.08 -0.17
CA ASP A 21 15.41 15.69 1.15
C ASP A 21 14.59 14.78 2.08
N ALA A 22 15.25 14.15 3.05
CA ALA A 22 14.59 13.25 4.00
C ALA A 22 13.62 13.98 4.96
N ALA A 23 13.71 15.30 5.09
CA ALA A 23 12.75 16.11 5.85
C ALA A 23 11.50 16.45 5.03
N ASN A 24 11.58 16.40 3.70
CA ASN A 24 10.43 16.62 2.82
C ASN A 24 9.57 15.34 2.77
N GLN A 25 8.38 15.39 3.36
CA GLN A 25 7.44 14.26 3.40
C GLN A 25 6.91 13.84 2.01
N ALA A 26 7.01 14.72 1.02
CA ALA A 26 6.67 14.38 -0.36
C ALA A 26 7.82 13.64 -1.09
N GLU A 27 9.05 13.77 -0.62
CA GLU A 27 10.24 13.10 -1.19
C GLU A 27 10.60 11.81 -0.45
N LEU A 28 10.39 11.76 0.87
CA LEU A 28 10.58 10.57 1.70
C LEU A 28 9.35 10.30 2.59
N VAL A 29 8.62 9.26 2.22
CA VAL A 29 7.54 8.68 3.02
C VAL A 29 8.10 7.55 3.89
N LEU A 30 7.90 7.64 5.21
CA LEU A 30 8.25 6.59 6.16
C LEU A 30 6.98 5.93 6.66
N PHE A 31 6.89 4.61 6.46
CA PHE A 31 5.81 3.83 7.04
C PHE A 31 6.16 3.36 8.45
N PRO A 32 5.16 3.23 9.34
CA PRO A 32 5.33 2.55 10.62
C PRO A 32 5.91 1.14 10.45
N GLU A 33 6.55 0.64 11.50
CA GLU A 33 7.10 -0.72 11.49
C GLU A 33 6.01 -1.76 11.26
N MET A 34 6.25 -2.63 10.27
CA MET A 34 5.34 -3.70 9.88
C MET A 34 5.51 -4.92 10.78
N ASP A 35 5.14 -4.79 12.06
CA ASP A 35 5.08 -5.97 12.94
C ASP A 35 3.94 -6.90 12.50
N ALA A 36 4.30 -8.08 12.01
CA ALA A 36 3.37 -9.12 11.55
C ALA A 36 2.67 -9.86 12.70
N GLY A 37 3.18 -9.75 13.94
CA GLY A 37 2.59 -10.36 15.13
C GLY A 37 1.62 -9.46 15.90
N ALA A 38 1.51 -8.18 15.53
CA ALA A 38 0.60 -7.25 16.17
C ALA A 38 -0.87 -7.63 15.88
N GLU A 39 -1.69 -7.74 16.93
CA GLU A 39 -3.13 -7.87 16.76
C GLU A 39 -3.71 -6.59 16.14
N VAL A 40 -4.47 -6.75 15.07
CA VAL A 40 -5.15 -5.65 14.39
C VAL A 40 -6.64 -5.95 14.42
N PRO A 41 -7.47 -5.03 14.96
CA PRO A 41 -8.91 -5.26 15.01
C PRO A 41 -9.47 -5.39 13.59
N GLU A 42 -10.49 -6.22 13.42
CA GLU A 42 -11.23 -6.27 12.16
C GLU A 42 -12.00 -4.95 11.95
N ILE A 43 -12.01 -4.44 10.73
CA ILE A 43 -12.75 -3.22 10.36
C ILE A 43 -14.05 -3.59 9.66
N THR A 44 -15.09 -2.86 9.98
CA THR A 44 -16.38 -2.93 9.30
C THR A 44 -16.56 -1.72 8.39
N THR A 45 -17.56 -1.76 7.52
CA THR A 45 -17.89 -0.61 6.65
C THR A 45 -18.28 0.64 7.44
N GLU A 46 -18.78 0.46 8.65
CA GLU A 46 -19.19 1.50 9.59
C GLU A 46 -18.00 2.25 10.15
N CYS A 47 -16.82 1.59 10.25
CA CYS A 47 -15.59 2.23 10.71
C CYS A 47 -15.20 3.44 9.85
N TRP A 48 -15.53 3.45 8.56
CA TRP A 48 -15.23 4.59 7.67
C TRP A 48 -15.89 5.88 8.13
N SER A 49 -17.18 5.80 8.49
CA SER A 49 -17.92 6.96 8.99
C SER A 49 -17.42 7.42 10.36
N ILE A 50 -16.98 6.48 11.21
CA ILE A 50 -16.42 6.78 12.53
C ILE A 50 -15.07 7.51 12.40
N LEU A 51 -14.23 7.06 11.47
CA LEU A 51 -12.90 7.62 11.24
C LEU A 51 -12.92 8.88 10.37
N GLY A 52 -14.03 9.16 9.68
CA GLY A 52 -14.12 10.29 8.74
C GLY A 52 -13.22 10.12 7.50
N VAL A 53 -12.91 8.87 7.12
CA VAL A 53 -12.02 8.56 6.00
C VAL A 53 -12.84 8.04 4.82
N ASP A 54 -12.60 8.58 3.62
CA ASP A 54 -13.21 8.11 2.39
C ASP A 54 -12.55 6.79 1.92
N PRO A 55 -13.32 5.68 1.76
CA PRO A 55 -12.79 4.45 1.17
C PRO A 55 -12.17 4.65 -0.22
N GLY A 56 -12.67 5.62 -1.00
CA GLY A 56 -12.14 5.97 -2.31
C GLY A 56 -10.76 6.63 -2.27
N ALA A 57 -10.34 7.16 -1.13
CA ALA A 57 -9.00 7.72 -0.94
C ALA A 57 -7.91 6.64 -0.80
N MET A 58 -8.29 5.38 -0.62
CA MET A 58 -7.34 4.28 -0.49
C MET A 58 -6.65 4.02 -1.82
N MET A 59 -5.32 3.89 -1.83
CA MET A 59 -4.56 3.60 -3.05
C MET A 59 -5.10 2.39 -3.83
N CYS A 60 -5.47 1.31 -3.15
CA CYS A 60 -6.00 0.11 -3.79
C CYS A 60 -7.37 0.34 -4.49
N ALA A 61 -8.07 1.43 -4.19
CA ALA A 61 -9.34 1.77 -4.83
C ALA A 61 -9.15 2.13 -6.31
N SER A 62 -8.07 2.85 -6.66
CA SER A 62 -7.87 3.40 -8.02
C SER A 62 -6.50 3.10 -8.63
N SER A 63 -5.48 2.83 -7.83
CA SER A 63 -4.12 2.57 -8.29
C SER A 63 -3.85 1.08 -8.47
N ARG A 64 -3.01 0.75 -9.47
CA ARG A 64 -2.59 -0.61 -9.78
C ARG A 64 -1.08 -0.66 -9.94
N MET A 65 -0.46 -1.69 -9.39
CA MET A 65 0.96 -1.97 -9.57
C MET A 65 1.14 -3.14 -10.53
N VAL A 66 2.06 -2.99 -11.48
CA VAL A 66 2.47 -4.05 -12.38
C VAL A 66 3.74 -4.69 -11.83
N VAL A 67 3.66 -5.97 -11.45
CA VAL A 67 4.74 -6.72 -10.82
C VAL A 67 5.28 -7.76 -11.79
N LYS A 68 6.60 -7.73 -12.01
CA LYS A 68 7.34 -8.78 -12.70
C LYS A 68 8.27 -9.47 -11.70
N THR A 69 7.82 -10.59 -11.14
CA THR A 69 8.66 -11.37 -10.23
C THR A 69 9.80 -12.04 -10.99
N ARG A 70 10.92 -12.23 -10.30
CA ARG A 70 12.09 -12.91 -10.85
C ARG A 70 11.69 -14.33 -11.29
N GLY A 71 11.99 -14.67 -12.54
CA GLY A 71 11.71 -16.00 -13.10
C GLY A 71 10.28 -16.20 -13.61
N ALA A 72 9.34 -15.29 -13.37
CA ALA A 72 8.01 -15.38 -13.98
C ALA A 72 8.07 -15.18 -15.49
N GLY A 73 7.19 -15.86 -16.23
CA GLY A 73 7.08 -15.71 -17.69
C GLY A 73 6.42 -14.40 -18.13
N HIS A 74 5.51 -13.85 -17.31
CA HIS A 74 4.79 -12.60 -17.58
C HIS A 74 4.75 -11.71 -16.33
N ALA A 75 4.37 -10.44 -16.50
CA ALA A 75 4.03 -9.56 -15.39
C ALA A 75 2.56 -9.76 -15.01
N HIS A 76 2.19 -9.40 -13.79
CA HIS A 76 0.81 -9.42 -13.32
C HIS A 76 0.47 -8.13 -12.58
N VAL A 77 -0.80 -7.88 -12.38
CA VAL A 77 -1.32 -6.67 -11.76
C VAL A 77 -1.77 -6.99 -10.34
N VAL A 78 -1.40 -6.13 -9.39
CA VAL A 78 -1.84 -6.20 -7.99
C VAL A 78 -2.35 -4.82 -7.54
N PRO A 79 -3.25 -4.74 -6.55
CA PRO A 79 -3.78 -3.48 -6.06
C PRO A 79 -2.91 -2.83 -4.97
N CYS A 80 -2.02 -3.60 -4.33
CA CYS A 80 -1.28 -3.19 -3.15
C CYS A 80 0.21 -3.53 -3.27
N THR A 81 1.06 -2.54 -3.02
CA THR A 81 2.52 -2.69 -3.05
C THR A 81 3.07 -3.49 -1.87
N LEU A 82 2.29 -3.62 -0.79
CA LEU A 82 2.62 -4.43 0.38
C LEU A 82 2.25 -5.91 0.21
N LEU A 83 1.45 -6.25 -0.80
CA LEU A 83 1.01 -7.61 -1.09
C LEU A 83 1.42 -8.10 -2.49
N PRO A 84 2.65 -7.83 -2.98
CA PRO A 84 3.02 -8.10 -4.36
C PRO A 84 3.22 -9.60 -4.66
N TYR A 85 3.24 -10.44 -3.62
CA TYR A 85 3.49 -11.87 -3.72
C TYR A 85 2.31 -12.71 -3.21
N ASP A 86 1.27 -12.09 -2.65
CA ASP A 86 0.08 -12.81 -2.21
C ASP A 86 -0.79 -13.15 -3.42
N PRO A 87 -0.93 -14.45 -3.78
CA PRO A 87 -1.71 -14.85 -4.95
C PRO A 87 -3.19 -14.44 -4.85
N GLN A 88 -3.73 -14.25 -3.64
CA GLN A 88 -5.11 -13.80 -3.45
C GLN A 88 -5.35 -12.40 -3.99
N PHE A 89 -4.28 -11.59 -4.11
CA PHE A 89 -4.33 -10.22 -4.60
C PHE A 89 -3.84 -10.07 -6.05
N ASN A 90 -3.72 -11.17 -6.80
CA ASN A 90 -3.40 -11.13 -8.23
C ASN A 90 -4.65 -10.82 -9.07
N MET A 91 -4.66 -9.67 -9.73
CA MET A 91 -5.76 -9.17 -10.57
C MET A 91 -5.63 -9.58 -12.05
N GLY A 92 -4.69 -10.46 -12.38
CA GLY A 92 -4.45 -10.95 -13.73
C GLY A 92 -3.29 -10.25 -14.46
N ALA A 93 -3.09 -10.63 -15.72
CA ALA A 93 -1.89 -10.25 -16.48
C ALA A 93 -1.92 -8.84 -17.10
N THR A 94 -3.06 -8.15 -17.10
CA THR A 94 -3.22 -6.85 -17.77
C THR A 94 -4.06 -5.88 -16.95
N LEU A 95 -3.92 -4.58 -17.23
CA LEU A 95 -4.76 -3.56 -16.61
C LEU A 95 -6.25 -3.74 -16.95
N GLY A 96 -6.59 -4.15 -18.17
CA GLY A 96 -7.97 -4.44 -18.53
C GLY A 96 -8.58 -5.56 -17.67
N ARG A 97 -7.81 -6.64 -17.44
CA ARG A 97 -8.24 -7.73 -16.56
C ARG A 97 -8.41 -7.28 -15.11
N SER A 98 -7.59 -6.35 -14.64
CA SER A 98 -7.71 -5.89 -13.26
C SER A 98 -8.98 -5.07 -12.99
N LEU A 99 -9.58 -4.48 -14.02
CA LEU A 99 -10.87 -3.79 -13.90
C LEU A 99 -12.06 -4.75 -13.86
N GLU A 100 -11.87 -6.00 -14.30
CA GLU A 100 -12.90 -7.03 -14.35
C GLU A 100 -12.69 -8.15 -13.31
N ALA A 101 -11.60 -8.10 -12.55
CA ALA A 101 -11.21 -9.15 -11.61
C ALA A 101 -12.32 -9.42 -10.60
N ASP A 102 -12.67 -10.69 -10.42
CA ASP A 102 -13.80 -11.10 -9.58
C ASP A 102 -13.46 -12.38 -8.79
N GLY A 103 -14.13 -12.58 -7.66
CA GLY A 103 -13.87 -13.65 -6.71
C GLY A 103 -12.66 -13.38 -5.80
N GLY A 104 -12.56 -14.17 -4.72
CA GLY A 104 -11.48 -14.03 -3.74
C GLY A 104 -11.46 -12.65 -3.08
N ALA A 105 -10.37 -11.91 -3.26
CA ALA A 105 -10.21 -10.54 -2.76
C ALA A 105 -10.88 -9.46 -3.62
N PHE A 106 -11.64 -9.84 -4.66
CA PHE A 106 -12.20 -8.92 -5.64
C PHE A 106 -13.73 -9.01 -5.79
N ASP A 107 -14.30 -7.93 -6.30
CA ASP A 107 -15.70 -7.78 -6.72
C ASP A 107 -15.72 -6.79 -7.90
N HIS A 108 -15.80 -7.29 -9.14
CA HIS A 108 -15.76 -6.47 -10.36
C HIS A 108 -14.65 -5.40 -10.36
N GLY A 109 -13.41 -5.80 -10.08
CA GLY A 109 -12.24 -4.92 -10.03
C GLY A 109 -12.09 -4.11 -8.73
N ARG A 110 -13.10 -4.11 -7.86
CA ARG A 110 -13.03 -3.53 -6.50
C ARG A 110 -12.27 -4.46 -5.58
N VAL A 111 -11.50 -3.88 -4.65
CA VAL A 111 -10.62 -4.62 -3.74
C VAL A 111 -11.28 -4.75 -2.37
N ARG A 112 -11.35 -5.97 -1.85
CA ARG A 112 -11.77 -6.26 -0.48
C ARG A 112 -10.60 -5.98 0.47
N LEU A 113 -10.88 -5.28 1.57
CA LEU A 113 -9.87 -4.92 2.57
C LEU A 113 -9.79 -5.98 3.66
N ASN A 114 -9.48 -7.21 3.26
CA ASN A 114 -9.52 -8.40 4.10
C ASN A 114 -8.13 -8.92 4.51
N HIS A 115 -7.08 -8.11 4.34
CA HIS A 115 -5.73 -8.43 4.80
C HIS A 115 -5.36 -7.58 6.04
N PRO A 116 -4.62 -8.12 7.03
CA PRO A 116 -4.21 -7.36 8.23
C PRO A 116 -3.52 -6.02 7.92
N HIS A 117 -2.76 -5.95 6.83
CA HIS A 117 -2.12 -4.72 6.36
C HIS A 117 -3.11 -3.66 5.90
N CYS A 118 -4.28 -4.04 5.36
CA CYS A 118 -5.31 -3.08 4.96
C CYS A 118 -5.76 -2.26 6.19
N THR A 119 -6.05 -2.95 7.29
CA THR A 119 -6.44 -2.27 8.53
C THR A 119 -5.28 -1.52 9.16
N LYS A 120 -4.13 -2.18 9.32
CA LYS A 120 -2.99 -1.62 10.06
C LYS A 120 -2.40 -0.40 9.39
N PHE A 121 -2.28 -0.40 8.06
CA PHE A 121 -1.64 0.69 7.32
C PHE A 121 -2.65 1.67 6.77
N CYS A 122 -3.64 1.20 6.03
CA CYS A 122 -4.47 2.08 5.24
C CYS A 122 -5.61 2.69 6.07
N VAL A 123 -6.30 1.89 6.89
CA VAL A 123 -7.50 2.36 7.60
C VAL A 123 -7.19 3.01 8.94
N LEU A 124 -6.38 2.35 9.79
CA LEU A 124 -6.02 2.87 11.11
C LEU A 124 -4.64 3.53 11.15
N GLY A 125 -3.74 3.16 10.24
CA GLY A 125 -2.35 3.59 10.26
C GLY A 125 -2.06 4.91 9.55
N GLY A 126 -3.04 5.52 8.87
CA GLY A 126 -2.85 6.76 8.11
C GLY A 126 -1.82 6.65 6.98
N GLY A 127 -1.45 5.43 6.57
CA GLY A 127 -0.46 5.16 5.56
C GLY A 127 -0.92 5.62 4.18
N SER A 128 -0.41 6.76 3.73
CA SER A 128 -0.68 7.33 2.42
C SER A 128 0.61 7.40 1.60
N CYS A 129 0.59 6.86 0.38
CA CYS A 129 1.63 7.11 -0.62
C CYS A 129 1.39 8.42 -1.40
N SER A 130 0.27 9.09 -1.15
CA SER A 130 -0.03 10.43 -1.62
C SER A 130 0.42 11.44 -0.56
N ALA A 131 1.14 12.49 -0.97
CA ALA A 131 1.43 13.61 -0.08
C ALA A 131 0.13 14.09 0.57
N ALA A 132 0.14 14.29 1.89
CA ALA A 132 -0.96 14.98 2.54
C ALA A 132 -1.06 16.37 1.90
N GLY A 133 -2.22 16.65 1.29
CA GLY A 133 -2.55 18.00 0.81
C GLY A 133 -2.81 18.94 1.96
#